data_AF-A0A2K6T555-F1
#
_entry.id   AF-A0A2K6T555-F1
#
_cell.length_a   1.000
_cell.length_b   1.000
_cell.length_c   1.000
_cell.angle_alpha   90.00
_cell.angle_beta   90.00
_cell.angle_gamma   90.00
#
_symmetry.space_group_name_H-M   'P 1'
#
loop_
_entity.id
_entity.type
_entity.pdbx_description
1 polymer ?
#
loop_
_entity_poly.entity_id
_entity_poly.type
_entity_poly.pdbx_seq_one_letter_code
_entity_poly.pdbx_strand_id
1 'polypeptide(L)'
;MREFLLLEYASGLFAHPSLWQLGVDYFDYCPELGRVSLELHIERIPLNTEQKALKVLRICEQRQMTEQVRSICKILAMKAVRNNRLGSALSWSIRAKDAAFATLVSDRFLRDYCERGCFSDLDLIDNLGPAMMLSDRLTFLGKYREFHRVYGEKRFADAASLLLSLMTSQIAPRSFWMTLLTDALPLLEQKQVIFSAEQTYELMQCLEDLTSGRPVHRGPDTQQCQDDDIETTKVEMLRLALARNLARAIVREGSLEGS
;
A
#
# COMPACT_ATOMS: atom_id res chain seq x y z
N MET A 1 39.57 -33.04 -1.32
CA MET A 1 40.27 -32.63 -0.08
C MET A 1 40.54 -31.12 -0.01
N ARG A 2 41.10 -30.48 -1.05
CA ARG A 2 41.32 -29.01 -1.09
C ARG A 2 40.03 -28.19 -0.94
N GLU A 3 38.97 -28.55 -1.65
CA GLU A 3 37.68 -27.84 -1.57
C GLU A 3 37.06 -27.92 -0.18
N PHE A 4 37.09 -29.09 0.46
CA PHE A 4 36.60 -29.28 1.83
C PHE A 4 37.31 -28.36 2.84
N LEU A 5 38.64 -28.25 2.77
CA LEU A 5 39.41 -27.35 3.64
C LEU A 5 39.10 -25.87 3.38
N LEU A 6 38.85 -25.50 2.12
CA LEU A 6 38.43 -24.15 1.76
C LEU A 6 37.02 -23.83 2.28
N LEU A 7 36.10 -24.79 2.24
CA LEU A 7 34.74 -24.64 2.78
C LEU A 7 34.76 -24.50 4.30
N GLU A 8 35.57 -25.30 5.02
CA GLU A 8 35.74 -25.16 6.47
C GLU A 8 36.35 -23.80 6.84
N TYR A 9 37.38 -23.37 6.11
CA TYR A 9 37.99 -22.06 6.32
C TYR A 9 37.03 -20.90 6.02
N ALA A 10 36.30 -20.97 4.90
CA ALA A 10 35.27 -20.01 4.53
C ALA A 10 34.16 -19.94 5.59
N SER A 11 33.72 -21.09 6.12
CA SER A 11 32.72 -21.17 7.19
C SER A 11 33.24 -20.51 8.49
N GLY A 12 34.52 -20.72 8.84
CA GLY A 12 35.17 -20.06 9.97
C GLY A 12 35.26 -18.53 9.81
N LEU A 13 35.61 -18.05 8.61
CA LEU A 13 35.60 -16.63 8.27
C LEU A 13 34.19 -16.02 8.36
N PHE A 14 33.18 -16.79 7.96
CA PHE A 14 31.79 -16.38 7.94
C PHE A 14 31.21 -16.16 9.35
N ALA A 15 31.71 -16.90 10.34
CA ALA A 15 31.34 -16.71 11.74
C ALA A 15 31.77 -15.34 12.30
N HIS A 16 32.81 -14.73 11.72
CA HIS A 16 33.32 -13.44 12.17
C HIS A 16 32.55 -12.25 11.53
N PRO A 17 32.01 -11.29 12.34
CA PRO A 17 31.16 -10.20 11.86
C PRO A 17 31.76 -9.27 10.80
N SER A 18 33.09 -9.19 10.72
CA SER A 18 33.82 -8.31 9.82
C SER A 18 34.44 -9.04 8.62
N LEU A 19 34.58 -10.37 8.70
CA LEU A 19 35.30 -11.19 7.72
C LEU A 19 34.36 -12.00 6.80
N TRP A 20 33.06 -11.99 7.08
CA TRP A 20 32.08 -12.72 6.28
C TRP A 20 32.13 -12.39 4.78
N GLN A 21 32.48 -11.14 4.40
CA GLN A 21 32.63 -10.76 2.98
C GLN A 21 33.74 -11.55 2.30
N LEU A 22 34.89 -11.68 2.97
CA LEU A 22 36.00 -12.49 2.47
C LEU A 22 35.59 -13.96 2.42
N GLY A 23 34.82 -14.44 3.40
CA GLY A 23 34.23 -15.78 3.38
C GLY A 23 33.37 -16.04 2.13
N VAL A 24 32.60 -15.06 1.65
CA VAL A 24 31.85 -15.17 0.39
C VAL A 24 32.77 -15.41 -0.80
N ASP A 25 33.88 -14.66 -0.89
CA ASP A 25 34.82 -14.80 -2.01
C ASP A 25 35.49 -16.18 -2.02
N TYR A 26 35.75 -16.75 -0.83
CA TYR A 26 36.24 -18.14 -0.72
C TYR A 26 35.18 -19.18 -1.14
N PHE A 27 33.90 -18.94 -0.86
CA PHE A 27 32.82 -19.80 -1.34
C PHE A 27 32.69 -19.77 -2.86
N ASP A 28 32.88 -18.62 -3.50
CA ASP A 28 32.85 -18.52 -4.97
C ASP A 28 33.98 -19.28 -5.67
N TYR A 29 35.14 -19.42 -4.99
CA TYR A 29 36.27 -20.22 -5.48
C TYR A 29 36.03 -21.73 -5.40
N CYS A 30 34.94 -22.19 -4.74
CA CYS A 30 34.59 -23.60 -4.60
C CYS A 30 33.53 -24.00 -5.65
N PRO A 31 33.86 -24.83 -6.64
CA PRO A 31 33.00 -25.08 -7.80
C PRO A 31 31.80 -25.99 -7.54
N GLU A 32 31.86 -26.93 -6.58
CA GLU A 32 30.79 -27.92 -6.39
C GLU A 32 29.86 -27.56 -5.23
N LEU A 33 30.42 -27.26 -4.06
CA LEU A 33 29.64 -27.05 -2.83
C LEU A 33 29.60 -25.59 -2.36
N GLY A 34 30.35 -24.70 -3.02
CA GLY A 34 30.48 -23.29 -2.64
C GLY A 34 29.14 -22.56 -2.59
N ARG A 35 28.34 -22.71 -3.64
CA ARG A 35 27.01 -22.07 -3.74
C ARG A 35 26.04 -22.53 -2.67
N VAL A 36 25.86 -23.85 -2.52
CA VAL A 36 24.94 -24.43 -1.53
C VAL A 36 25.36 -24.05 -0.11
N SER A 37 26.67 -24.05 0.16
CA SER A 37 27.22 -23.63 1.45
C SER A 37 26.97 -22.15 1.70
N LEU A 38 27.18 -21.28 0.70
CA LEU A 38 26.90 -19.86 0.80
C LEU A 38 25.42 -19.57 1.07
N GLU A 39 24.52 -20.28 0.39
CA GLU A 39 23.06 -20.17 0.57
C GLU A 39 22.63 -20.49 2.02
N LEU A 40 23.23 -21.51 2.64
CA LEU A 40 22.96 -21.87 4.03
C LEU A 40 23.54 -20.87 5.04
N HIS A 41 24.72 -20.33 4.75
CA HIS A 41 25.40 -19.43 5.67
C HIS A 41 24.83 -18.01 5.63
N ILE A 42 24.41 -17.52 4.45
CA ILE A 42 23.98 -16.13 4.27
C ILE A 42 22.73 -15.78 5.09
N GLU A 43 21.81 -16.74 5.29
CA GLU A 43 20.63 -16.55 6.13
C GLU A 43 20.95 -16.42 7.62
N ARG A 44 22.13 -16.90 8.05
CA ARG A 44 22.57 -16.87 9.44
C ARG A 44 23.28 -15.57 9.82
N ILE A 45 23.55 -14.69 8.85
CA ILE A 45 24.20 -13.40 9.13
C ILE A 45 23.27 -12.56 10.02
N PRO A 46 23.74 -12.06 11.17
CA PRO A 46 22.94 -11.15 11.98
C PRO A 46 22.76 -9.80 11.24
N LEU A 47 21.51 -9.53 10.83
CA LEU A 47 21.07 -8.32 10.13
C LEU A 47 20.70 -7.23 11.13
N ASN A 48 21.71 -6.71 11.83
CA ASN A 48 21.51 -5.73 12.90
C ASN A 48 21.22 -4.32 12.36
N THR A 49 21.84 -3.96 11.23
CA THR A 49 21.70 -2.65 10.60
C THR A 49 21.19 -2.77 9.16
N GLU A 50 20.48 -1.74 8.72
CA GLU A 50 19.97 -1.63 7.34
C GLU A 50 21.10 -1.62 6.31
N GLN A 51 22.21 -0.94 6.60
CA GLN A 51 23.39 -0.93 5.74
C GLN A 51 23.98 -2.34 5.55
N LYS A 52 24.02 -3.15 6.61
CA LYS A 52 24.50 -4.53 6.51
C LYS A 52 23.55 -5.38 5.68
N ALA A 53 22.24 -5.22 5.87
CA ALA A 53 21.23 -5.88 5.04
C ALA A 53 21.37 -5.53 3.55
N LEU A 54 21.54 -4.26 3.20
CA LEU A 54 21.74 -3.82 1.82
C LEU A 54 23.01 -4.42 1.21
N LYS A 55 24.10 -4.53 1.97
CA LYS A 55 25.34 -5.17 1.52
C LYS A 55 25.14 -6.67 1.24
N VAL A 56 24.48 -7.39 2.15
CA VAL A 56 24.17 -8.81 1.97
C VAL A 56 23.29 -9.02 0.74
N LEU A 57 22.24 -8.20 0.58
CA LEU A 57 21.35 -8.30 -0.57
C LEU A 57 22.06 -8.02 -1.89
N ARG A 58 22.96 -7.03 -1.94
CA ARG A 58 23.76 -6.75 -3.14
C ARG A 58 24.63 -7.96 -3.53
N ILE A 59 25.22 -8.63 -2.55
CA ILE A 59 26.03 -9.85 -2.77
C ILE A 59 25.16 -10.99 -3.32
N CYS A 60 23.96 -11.19 -2.76
CA CYS A 60 23.00 -12.19 -3.23
C CYS A 60 22.49 -11.89 -4.65
N GLU A 61 22.20 -10.62 -4.96
CA GLU A 61 21.73 -10.18 -6.28
C GLU A 61 22.80 -10.36 -7.36
N GLN A 62 24.06 -10.04 -7.07
CA GLN A 62 25.20 -10.28 -7.98
C GLN A 62 25.35 -11.76 -8.34
N ARG A 63 24.97 -12.66 -7.43
CA ARG A 63 25.08 -14.13 -7.57
C ARG A 63 23.75 -14.79 -7.96
N GLN A 64 22.73 -14.01 -8.31
CA GLN A 64 21.39 -14.50 -8.70
C GLN A 64 20.74 -15.43 -7.66
N MET A 65 21.01 -15.21 -6.37
CA MET A 65 20.44 -15.94 -5.24
C MET A 65 19.04 -15.41 -4.88
N THR A 66 18.07 -15.61 -5.77
CA THR A 66 16.75 -14.96 -5.69
C THR A 66 15.95 -15.40 -4.47
N GLU A 67 16.03 -16.67 -4.08
CA GLU A 67 15.30 -17.20 -2.92
C GLU A 67 15.83 -16.60 -1.60
N GLN A 68 17.14 -16.45 -1.48
CA GLN A 68 17.77 -15.85 -0.31
C GLN A 68 17.46 -14.35 -0.25
N VAL A 69 17.46 -13.65 -1.38
CA VAL A 69 16.99 -12.24 -1.44
C VAL A 69 15.56 -12.11 -0.92
N ARG A 70 14.64 -12.98 -1.38
CA ARG A 70 13.25 -13.00 -0.91
C ARG A 70 13.14 -13.30 0.58
N SER A 71 13.81 -14.35 1.05
CA SER A 71 13.86 -14.78 2.46
C SER A 71 14.34 -13.64 3.36
N ILE A 72 15.48 -13.04 3.03
CA ILE A 72 16.08 -11.92 3.77
C ILE A 72 15.14 -10.71 3.77
N CYS A 73 14.60 -10.31 2.61
CA CYS A 73 13.68 -9.18 2.52
C CYS A 73 12.41 -9.42 3.36
N LYS A 74 11.87 -10.65 3.39
CA LYS A 74 10.70 -10.99 4.21
C LYS A 74 11.00 -10.86 5.70
N ILE A 75 12.15 -11.33 6.17
CA ILE A 75 12.59 -11.18 7.57
C ILE A 75 12.72 -9.69 7.94
N LEU A 76 13.33 -8.89 7.06
CA LEU A 76 13.49 -7.45 7.27
C LEU A 76 12.14 -6.71 7.26
N ALA A 77 11.23 -7.09 6.36
CA ALA A 77 9.88 -6.54 6.31
C ALA A 77 9.12 -6.82 7.60
N MET A 78 9.15 -8.06 8.11
CA MET A 78 8.54 -8.43 9.40
C MET A 78 9.14 -7.64 10.57
N LYS A 79 10.47 -7.47 10.59
CA LYS A 79 11.16 -6.66 11.61
C LYS A 79 10.74 -5.19 11.55
N ALA A 80 10.60 -4.63 10.35
CA ALA A 80 10.16 -3.25 10.13
C ALA A 80 8.71 -3.03 10.59
N VAL A 81 7.79 -3.97 10.31
CA VAL A 81 6.41 -3.92 10.81
C VAL A 81 6.36 -3.94 12.34
N ARG A 82 7.17 -4.79 12.99
CA ARG A 82 7.25 -4.84 14.46
C ARG A 82 7.76 -3.54 15.08
N ASN A 83 8.65 -2.84 14.38
CA ASN A 83 9.19 -1.55 14.80
C ASN A 83 8.32 -0.35 14.39
N ASN A 84 7.11 -0.59 13.90
CA ASN A 84 6.18 0.43 13.42
C ASN A 84 6.75 1.34 12.30
N ARG A 85 7.68 0.82 11.49
CA ARG A 85 8.23 1.52 10.32
C ARG A 85 7.57 0.99 9.06
N LEU A 86 6.38 1.50 8.76
CA LEU A 86 5.56 1.02 7.64
C LEU A 86 6.22 1.28 6.27
N GLY A 87 6.87 2.44 6.08
CA GLY A 87 7.59 2.72 4.83
C GLY A 87 8.70 1.72 4.56
N SER A 88 9.58 1.47 5.54
CA SER A 88 10.62 0.45 5.41
C SER A 88 10.02 -0.94 5.16
N ALA A 89 8.94 -1.31 5.86
CA ALA A 89 8.28 -2.58 5.67
C ALA A 89 7.74 -2.76 4.24
N LEU A 90 7.15 -1.71 3.67
CA LEU A 90 6.64 -1.71 2.31
C LEU A 90 7.79 -1.80 1.27
N SER A 91 8.88 -1.07 1.49
CA SER A 91 10.05 -1.15 0.60
C SER A 91 10.64 -2.57 0.57
N TRP A 92 10.77 -3.22 1.72
CA TRP A 92 11.24 -4.60 1.80
C TRP A 92 10.26 -5.61 1.20
N SER A 93 8.95 -5.41 1.34
CA SER A 93 7.95 -6.32 0.77
C SER A 93 7.90 -6.25 -0.76
N ILE A 94 8.04 -5.04 -1.32
CA ILE A 94 8.15 -4.81 -2.76
C ILE A 94 9.39 -5.52 -3.30
N ARG A 95 10.54 -5.37 -2.64
CA ARG A 95 11.78 -6.05 -3.05
C ARG A 95 11.68 -7.56 -2.94
N ALA A 96 10.98 -8.08 -1.93
CA ALA A 96 10.69 -9.50 -1.78
C ALA A 96 9.71 -10.03 -2.86
N LYS A 97 9.00 -9.15 -3.58
CA LYS A 97 7.87 -9.49 -4.46
C LYS A 97 6.80 -10.30 -3.73
N ASP A 98 6.60 -10.03 -2.44
CA ASP A 98 5.58 -10.69 -1.62
C ASP A 98 4.28 -9.89 -1.66
N ALA A 99 3.37 -10.28 -2.56
CA ALA A 99 2.09 -9.62 -2.76
C ALA A 99 1.18 -9.66 -1.51
N ALA A 100 1.18 -10.78 -0.79
CA ALA A 100 0.37 -10.94 0.42
C ALA A 100 0.84 -9.99 1.52
N PHE A 101 2.17 -9.89 1.70
CA PHE A 101 2.73 -8.97 2.68
C PHE A 101 2.57 -7.51 2.26
N ALA A 102 2.69 -7.19 0.96
CA ALA A 102 2.41 -5.86 0.43
C ALA A 102 0.96 -5.43 0.72
N THR A 103 -0.01 -6.34 0.56
CA THR A 103 -1.41 -6.11 0.94
C THR A 103 -1.56 -5.84 2.44
N LEU A 104 -0.94 -6.66 3.30
CA LEU A 104 -0.99 -6.46 4.76
C LEU A 104 -0.46 -5.09 5.18
N VAL A 105 0.68 -4.66 4.62
CA VAL A 105 1.27 -3.36 4.94
C VAL A 105 0.40 -2.22 4.39
N SER A 106 -0.15 -2.39 3.19
CA SER A 106 -1.04 -1.40 2.57
C SER A 106 -2.34 -1.23 3.35
N ASP A 107 -2.94 -2.31 3.85
CA ASP A 107 -4.12 -2.25 4.72
C ASP A 107 -3.83 -1.50 6.03
N ARG A 108 -2.61 -1.61 6.57
CA ARG A 108 -2.20 -0.81 7.74
C ARG A 108 -2.09 0.68 7.40
N PHE A 109 -1.52 1.04 6.25
CA PHE A 109 -1.49 2.45 5.81
C PHE A 109 -2.89 3.04 5.67
N LEU A 110 -3.85 2.29 5.11
CA LEU A 110 -5.23 2.75 4.97
C LEU A 110 -5.93 2.91 6.32
N ARG A 111 -5.66 2.00 7.28
CA ARG A 111 -6.21 2.11 8.63
C ARG A 111 -5.67 3.33 9.36
N ASP A 112 -4.35 3.54 9.31
CA ASP A 112 -3.71 4.72 9.89
C ASP A 112 -4.28 6.01 9.29
N TYR A 113 -4.59 6.00 7.98
CA TYR A 113 -5.28 7.12 7.32
C TYR A 113 -6.70 7.32 7.84
N CYS A 114 -7.50 6.26 8.00
CA CYS A 114 -8.85 6.37 8.57
C CYS A 114 -8.86 6.95 9.99
N GLU A 115 -7.85 6.61 10.80
CA GLU A 115 -7.74 7.05 12.19
C GLU A 115 -7.19 8.48 12.33
N ARG A 116 -6.22 8.87 11.49
CA ARG A 116 -5.47 10.14 11.64
C ARG A 116 -5.78 11.18 10.58
N GLY A 117 -6.34 10.78 9.44
CA GLY A 117 -6.59 11.64 8.27
C GLY A 117 -5.34 11.99 7.46
N CYS A 118 -4.19 11.34 7.70
CA CYS A 118 -2.95 11.61 6.97
C CYS A 118 -2.10 10.36 6.76
N PHE A 119 -1.37 10.29 5.65
CA PHE A 119 -0.41 9.23 5.39
C PHE A 119 0.93 9.48 6.09
N SER A 120 1.51 8.41 6.63
CA SER A 120 2.94 8.37 6.99
C SER A 120 3.78 8.07 5.74
N ASP A 121 5.03 8.54 5.69
CA ASP A 121 5.99 8.21 4.63
C ASP A 121 5.49 8.49 3.18
N LEU A 122 4.96 9.70 2.95
CA LEU A 122 4.42 10.15 1.65
C LEU A 122 5.38 9.93 0.47
N ASP A 123 6.66 10.22 0.66
CA ASP A 123 7.69 10.10 -0.38
C ASP A 123 7.81 8.68 -0.93
N LEU A 124 7.60 7.65 -0.10
CA LEU A 124 7.68 6.27 -0.56
C LEU A 124 6.49 5.90 -1.43
N ILE A 125 5.28 6.31 -1.02
CA ILE A 125 4.04 6.00 -1.73
C ILE A 125 4.03 6.72 -3.09
N ASP A 126 4.56 7.95 -3.14
CA ASP A 126 4.68 8.74 -4.36
C ASP A 126 5.67 8.12 -5.37
N ASN A 127 6.65 7.35 -4.89
CA ASN A 127 7.71 6.72 -5.70
C ASN A 127 7.52 5.21 -5.94
N LEU A 128 6.31 4.68 -5.80
CA LEU A 128 6.03 3.25 -6.03
C LEU A 128 6.25 2.83 -7.49
N GLY A 129 5.94 3.70 -8.45
CA GLY A 129 6.09 3.41 -9.88
C GLY A 129 5.45 2.07 -10.28
N PRO A 130 6.14 1.21 -11.06
CA PRO A 130 5.61 -0.10 -11.47
C PRO A 130 5.34 -1.06 -10.31
N ALA A 131 5.91 -0.83 -9.12
CA ALA A 131 5.71 -1.71 -7.97
C ALA A 131 4.27 -1.72 -7.46
N MET A 132 3.46 -0.71 -7.83
CA MET A 132 2.05 -0.65 -7.45
C MET A 132 1.27 -1.89 -7.91
N MET A 133 1.65 -2.46 -9.07
CA MET A 133 1.00 -3.64 -9.66
C MET A 133 1.31 -4.95 -8.92
N LEU A 134 2.07 -4.90 -7.83
CA LEU A 134 2.37 -6.08 -7.01
C LEU A 134 1.12 -6.61 -6.29
N SER A 135 0.21 -5.73 -5.88
CA SER A 135 -1.08 -6.14 -5.33
C SER A 135 -2.16 -5.08 -5.57
N ASP A 136 -3.41 -5.51 -5.62
CA ASP A 136 -4.58 -4.64 -5.79
C ASP A 136 -4.65 -3.60 -4.66
N ARG A 137 -4.40 -4.01 -3.42
CA ARG A 137 -4.41 -3.11 -2.26
C ARG A 137 -3.31 -2.04 -2.34
N LEU A 138 -2.13 -2.40 -2.84
CA LEU A 138 -1.03 -1.46 -3.05
C LEU A 138 -1.31 -0.53 -4.24
N THR A 139 -1.93 -1.05 -5.29
CA THR A 139 -2.41 -0.25 -6.44
C THR A 139 -3.40 0.81 -5.95
N PHE A 140 -4.39 0.40 -5.15
CA PHE A 140 -5.35 1.31 -4.53
C PHE A 140 -4.65 2.39 -3.69
N LEU A 141 -3.72 2.01 -2.81
CA LEU A 141 -2.98 2.95 -1.97
C LEU A 141 -2.24 4.00 -2.81
N GLY A 142 -1.51 3.56 -3.84
CA GLY A 142 -0.78 4.45 -4.74
C GLY A 142 -1.70 5.39 -5.52
N LYS A 143 -2.80 4.87 -6.07
CA LYS A 143 -3.79 5.67 -6.82
C LYS A 143 -4.57 6.64 -5.95
N TYR A 144 -4.90 6.24 -4.73
CA TYR A 144 -5.56 7.11 -3.78
C TYR A 144 -4.64 8.24 -3.29
N ARG A 145 -3.33 7.97 -3.17
CA ARG A 145 -2.34 9.02 -2.94
C ARG A 145 -2.19 9.97 -4.13
N GLU A 146 -2.19 9.43 -5.35
CA GLU A 146 -2.21 10.22 -6.59
C GLU A 146 -3.42 11.18 -6.63
N PHE A 147 -4.60 10.73 -6.19
CA PHE A 147 -5.78 11.58 -6.04
C PHE A 147 -5.51 12.80 -5.16
N HIS A 148 -4.94 12.62 -3.97
CA HIS A 148 -4.62 13.73 -3.07
C HIS A 148 -3.59 14.70 -3.66
N ARG A 149 -2.63 14.20 -4.45
CA ARG A 149 -1.67 15.04 -5.17
C ARG A 149 -2.36 15.89 -6.23
N VAL A 150 -3.16 15.29 -7.10
CA VAL A 150 -3.92 15.96 -8.16
C VAL A 150 -4.93 16.96 -7.58
N TYR A 151 -5.56 16.62 -6.46
CA TYR A 151 -6.43 17.51 -5.71
C TYR A 151 -5.66 18.75 -5.19
N GLY A 152 -4.46 18.56 -4.64
CA GLY A 152 -3.57 19.64 -4.21
C GLY A 152 -3.11 20.55 -5.35
N GLU A 153 -2.96 20.01 -6.56
CA GLU A 153 -2.70 20.76 -7.79
C GLU A 153 -3.92 21.54 -8.31
N LYS A 154 -5.08 21.46 -7.63
CA LYS A 154 -6.37 22.07 -8.02
C LYS A 154 -6.94 21.54 -9.35
N ARG A 155 -6.47 20.39 -9.81
CA ARG A 155 -6.99 19.70 -11.00
C ARG A 155 -8.20 18.86 -10.61
N PHE A 156 -9.29 19.54 -10.25
CA PHE A 156 -10.43 18.90 -9.61
C PHE A 156 -11.17 17.89 -10.51
N ALA A 157 -11.27 18.13 -11.82
CA ALA A 157 -11.87 17.19 -12.76
C ALA A 157 -11.09 15.87 -12.84
N ASP A 158 -9.76 15.96 -12.93
CA ASP A 158 -8.89 14.79 -12.96
C ASP A 158 -8.97 14.02 -11.63
N ALA A 159 -8.94 14.74 -10.50
CA ALA A 159 -9.09 14.15 -9.18
C ALA A 159 -10.44 13.43 -9.01
N ALA A 160 -11.54 14.04 -9.46
CA ALA A 160 -12.87 13.44 -9.44
C ALA A 160 -12.94 12.16 -10.27
N SER A 161 -12.38 12.17 -11.49
CA SER A 161 -12.34 10.97 -12.35
C SER A 161 -11.53 9.83 -11.74
N LEU A 162 -10.40 10.16 -11.10
CA LEU A 162 -9.55 9.18 -10.43
C LEU A 162 -10.23 8.60 -9.20
N LEU A 163 -10.89 9.43 -8.39
CA LEU A 163 -11.62 8.99 -7.20
C LEU A 163 -12.81 8.09 -7.57
N LEU A 164 -13.55 8.45 -8.61
CA LEU A 164 -14.63 7.62 -9.14
C LEU A 164 -14.13 6.27 -9.62
N SER A 165 -13.04 6.27 -10.41
CA SER A 165 -12.39 5.04 -10.88
C SER A 165 -11.95 4.15 -9.71
N LEU A 166 -11.46 4.72 -8.62
CA LEU A 166 -11.07 3.96 -7.42
C LEU A 166 -12.24 3.27 -6.72
N MET A 167 -13.44 3.88 -6.76
CA MET A 167 -14.65 3.26 -6.20
C MET A 167 -15.23 2.19 -7.12
N THR A 168 -15.34 2.46 -8.42
CA THR A 168 -15.99 1.54 -9.36
C THR A 168 -15.13 0.34 -9.74
N SER A 169 -13.80 0.45 -9.67
CA SER A 169 -12.86 -0.61 -10.04
C SER A 169 -12.81 -1.82 -9.09
N GLN A 170 -13.59 -1.84 -8.00
CA GLN A 170 -13.59 -2.91 -6.97
C GLN A 170 -12.24 -3.16 -6.27
N ILE A 171 -11.24 -2.32 -6.54
CA ILE A 171 -9.92 -2.42 -5.90
C ILE A 171 -10.00 -1.88 -4.46
N ALA A 172 -10.85 -0.88 -4.19
CA ALA A 172 -11.01 -0.30 -2.85
C ALA A 172 -11.64 -1.29 -1.83
N PRO A 173 -11.10 -1.41 -0.61
CA PRO A 173 -11.71 -2.25 0.42
C PRO A 173 -13.01 -1.60 0.91
N ARG A 174 -14.08 -2.39 1.09
CA ARG A 174 -15.40 -1.88 1.51
C ARG A 174 -15.36 -1.02 2.78
N SER A 175 -14.47 -1.36 3.72
CA SER A 175 -14.28 -0.58 4.95
C SER A 175 -13.77 0.85 4.71
N PHE A 176 -13.18 1.14 3.55
CA PHE A 176 -12.63 2.44 3.19
C PHE A 176 -13.56 3.28 2.31
N TRP A 177 -14.67 2.70 1.83
CA TRP A 177 -15.60 3.38 0.93
C TRP A 177 -16.25 4.62 1.57
N MET A 178 -16.57 4.57 2.86
CA MET A 178 -17.09 5.74 3.59
C MET A 178 -16.06 6.89 3.58
N THR A 179 -14.78 6.59 3.76
CA THR A 179 -13.69 7.57 3.71
C THR A 179 -13.57 8.18 2.31
N LEU A 180 -13.53 7.35 1.26
CA LEU A 180 -13.51 7.81 -0.15
C LEU A 180 -14.67 8.73 -0.49
N LEU A 181 -15.89 8.36 -0.09
CA LEU A 181 -17.09 9.17 -0.31
C LEU A 181 -17.00 10.49 0.46
N THR A 182 -16.52 10.46 1.70
CA THR A 182 -16.30 11.67 2.50
C THR A 182 -15.27 12.60 1.84
N ASP A 183 -14.19 12.05 1.26
CA ASP A 183 -13.19 12.84 0.52
C ASP A 183 -13.72 13.39 -0.81
N ALA A 184 -14.83 12.86 -1.32
CA ALA A 184 -15.53 13.40 -2.48
C ALA A 184 -16.41 14.61 -2.13
N LEU A 185 -16.80 14.80 -0.86
CA LEU A 185 -17.67 15.92 -0.43
C LEU A 185 -17.14 17.29 -0.87
N PRO A 186 -15.85 17.63 -0.69
CA PRO A 186 -15.32 18.93 -1.10
C PRO A 186 -15.35 19.15 -2.62
N LEU A 187 -15.40 18.07 -3.42
CA LEU A 187 -15.53 18.13 -4.88
C LEU A 187 -17.00 18.25 -5.30
N LEU A 188 -17.91 17.56 -4.60
CA LEU A 188 -19.35 17.62 -4.83
C LEU A 188 -19.94 19.00 -4.50
N GLU A 189 -19.42 19.69 -3.48
CA GLU A 189 -19.90 21.01 -3.05
C GLU A 189 -19.19 22.20 -3.72
N GLN A 190 -18.38 21.96 -4.75
CA GLN A 190 -17.82 23.06 -5.54
C GLN A 190 -18.90 23.86 -6.26
N LYS A 191 -18.62 25.15 -6.48
CA LYS A 191 -19.52 26.04 -7.23
C LYS A 191 -19.68 25.60 -8.68
N GLN A 192 -18.60 25.07 -9.26
CA GLN A 192 -18.62 24.48 -10.59
C GLN A 192 -18.97 23.00 -10.47
N VAL A 193 -19.80 22.51 -11.39
CA VAL A 193 -20.09 21.07 -11.51
C VAL A 193 -18.82 20.37 -11.96
N ILE A 194 -18.27 19.53 -11.09
CA ILE A 194 -17.09 18.69 -11.37
C ILE A 194 -17.53 17.28 -11.74
N PHE A 195 -18.47 16.70 -10.98
CA PHE A 195 -19.07 15.40 -11.30
C PHE A 195 -20.30 15.60 -12.18
N SER A 196 -20.35 14.90 -13.31
CA SER A 196 -21.53 14.87 -14.19
C SER A 196 -22.73 14.20 -13.50
N ALA A 197 -23.92 14.29 -14.11
CA ALA A 197 -25.09 13.59 -13.59
C ALA A 197 -24.84 12.07 -13.51
N GLU A 198 -24.27 11.47 -14.56
CA GLU A 198 -23.89 10.05 -14.62
C GLU A 198 -22.90 9.67 -13.51
N GLN A 199 -21.82 10.44 -13.36
CA GLN A 199 -20.83 10.18 -12.31
C GLN A 199 -21.43 10.32 -10.91
N THR A 200 -22.36 11.26 -10.73
CA THR A 200 -23.06 11.42 -9.45
C THR A 200 -23.98 10.24 -9.15
N TYR A 201 -24.63 9.66 -10.18
CA TYR A 201 -25.43 8.43 -10.01
C TYR A 201 -24.57 7.25 -9.58
N GLU A 202 -23.38 7.07 -10.16
CA GLU A 202 -22.45 6.01 -9.73
C GLU A 202 -22.05 6.16 -8.26
N LEU A 203 -21.78 7.39 -7.80
CA LEU A 203 -21.51 7.67 -6.39
C LEU A 203 -22.70 7.38 -5.48
N MET A 204 -23.92 7.73 -5.91
CA MET A 204 -25.15 7.39 -5.18
C MET A 204 -25.33 5.88 -5.05
N GLN A 205 -25.05 5.12 -6.12
CA GLN A 205 -25.11 3.67 -6.08
C GLN A 205 -24.07 3.09 -5.10
N CYS A 206 -22.84 3.60 -5.10
CA CYS A 206 -21.81 3.18 -4.14
C CYS A 206 -22.23 3.46 -2.68
N LEU A 207 -22.88 4.60 -2.43
CA LEU A 207 -23.39 4.95 -1.11
C LEU A 207 -24.54 4.01 -0.70
N GLU A 208 -25.45 3.70 -1.62
CA GLU A 208 -26.58 2.81 -1.35
C GLU A 208 -26.14 1.37 -1.09
N ASP A 209 -25.14 0.88 -1.83
CA ASP A 209 -24.53 -0.44 -1.59
C ASP A 209 -23.90 -0.51 -0.19
N LEU A 210 -23.30 0.59 0.28
CA LEU A 210 -22.71 0.70 1.61
C LEU A 210 -23.77 0.72 2.72
N THR A 211 -24.92 1.35 2.49
CA THR A 211 -26.03 1.42 3.46
C THR A 211 -26.85 0.13 3.49
N SER A 212 -27.09 -0.48 2.33
CA SER A 212 -27.88 -1.72 2.18
C SER A 212 -27.15 -2.96 2.72
N GLY A 213 -25.82 -2.96 2.71
CA GLY A 213 -25.00 -4.07 3.23
C GLY A 213 -24.88 -4.14 4.76
N ARG A 214 -25.48 -3.20 5.51
CA ARG A 214 -25.43 -3.21 6.98
C ARG A 214 -26.49 -4.15 7.55
N PRO A 215 -26.12 -5.25 8.26
CA PRO A 215 -27.10 -6.03 8.98
C PRO A 215 -27.69 -5.18 10.12
N VAL A 216 -29.02 -5.03 10.12
CA VAL A 216 -29.85 -4.25 11.05
C VAL A 216 -29.75 -4.69 12.54
N HIS A 217 -28.91 -5.66 12.87
CA HIS A 217 -28.80 -6.19 14.23
C HIS A 217 -27.36 -6.40 14.68
N ARG A 218 -26.88 -5.51 15.56
CA ARG A 218 -25.73 -5.75 16.43
C ARG A 218 -25.94 -5.00 17.76
N GLY A 219 -26.10 -5.79 18.83
CA GLY A 219 -26.07 -5.54 20.29
C GLY A 219 -26.16 -4.13 20.92
N PRO A 220 -26.71 -3.99 22.14
CA PRO A 220 -26.75 -2.73 22.86
C PRO A 220 -25.45 -2.51 23.66
N ASP A 221 -24.40 -1.95 23.05
CA ASP A 221 -23.25 -1.41 23.79
C ASP A 221 -23.24 0.14 23.69
N THR A 222 -23.16 0.82 24.83
CA THR A 222 -23.33 2.29 24.96
C THR A 222 -22.29 3.14 24.19
N GLN A 223 -21.17 2.55 23.74
CA GLN A 223 -20.20 3.20 22.83
C GLN A 223 -20.59 3.11 21.34
N GLN A 224 -21.41 2.13 20.94
CA GLN A 224 -21.83 1.95 19.55
C GLN A 224 -22.85 3.00 19.10
N CYS A 225 -23.70 3.50 20.02
CA CYS A 225 -24.65 4.59 19.71
C CYS A 225 -23.97 5.85 19.17
N GLN A 226 -22.83 6.26 19.73
CA GLN A 226 -22.16 7.50 19.29
C GLN A 226 -21.50 7.36 17.92
N ASP A 227 -20.87 6.22 17.65
CA ASP A 227 -20.28 5.94 16.34
C ASP A 227 -21.37 5.77 15.26
N ASP A 228 -22.49 5.12 15.60
CA ASP A 228 -23.64 5.00 14.70
C ASP A 228 -24.28 6.37 14.38
N ASP A 229 -24.38 7.26 15.38
CA ASP A 229 -24.87 8.64 15.19
C ASP A 229 -23.92 9.46 14.28
N ILE A 230 -22.60 9.30 14.42
CA ILE A 230 -21.61 9.96 13.56
C ILE A 230 -21.68 9.43 12.13
N GLU A 231 -21.77 8.11 11.96
CA GLU A 231 -21.86 7.50 10.64
C GLU A 231 -23.16 7.84 9.92
N THR A 232 -24.29 7.85 10.63
CA THR A 232 -25.58 8.28 10.06
C THR A 232 -25.52 9.74 9.62
N THR A 233 -24.92 10.62 10.43
CA THR A 233 -24.67 12.03 10.05
C THR A 233 -23.83 12.12 8.77
N LYS A 234 -22.77 11.30 8.64
CA LYS A 234 -21.95 11.26 7.40
C LYS A 234 -22.77 10.84 6.19
N VAL A 235 -23.62 9.82 6.32
CA VAL A 235 -24.50 9.35 5.24
C VAL A 235 -25.48 10.45 4.82
N GLU A 236 -26.08 11.16 5.77
CA GLU A 236 -27.01 12.27 5.46
C GLU A 236 -26.31 13.43 4.74
N MET A 237 -25.10 13.82 5.19
CA MET A 237 -24.29 14.82 4.51
C MET A 237 -23.96 14.42 3.07
N LEU A 238 -23.59 13.14 2.86
CA LEU A 238 -23.31 12.61 1.53
C LEU A 238 -24.55 12.64 0.63
N ARG A 239 -25.70 12.18 1.12
CA ARG A 239 -26.98 12.23 0.37
C ARG A 239 -27.32 13.66 -0.05
N LEU A 240 -27.15 14.62 0.87
CA LEU A 240 -27.43 16.03 0.59
C LEU A 240 -26.48 16.61 -0.47
N ALA A 241 -25.18 16.37 -0.35
CA ALA A 241 -24.17 16.85 -1.30
C ALA A 241 -24.37 16.23 -2.70
N LEU A 242 -24.67 14.93 -2.76
CA LEU A 242 -24.96 14.22 -4.00
C LEU A 242 -26.22 14.75 -4.68
N ALA A 243 -27.31 14.98 -3.93
CA ALA A 243 -28.54 15.53 -4.46
C ALA A 243 -28.34 16.96 -5.01
N ARG A 244 -27.59 17.81 -4.30
CA ARG A 244 -27.24 19.16 -4.76
C ARG A 244 -26.39 19.13 -6.02
N ASN A 245 -25.36 18.28 -6.06
CA ASN A 245 -24.53 18.16 -7.25
C ASN A 245 -25.34 17.66 -8.45
N LEU A 246 -26.18 16.64 -8.27
CA LEU A 246 -27.04 16.13 -9.34
C LEU A 246 -27.97 17.23 -9.89
N ALA A 247 -28.62 18.00 -9.02
CA ALA A 247 -29.46 19.12 -9.44
C ALA A 247 -28.68 20.16 -10.26
N ARG A 248 -27.46 20.52 -9.82
CA ARG A 248 -26.58 21.45 -10.56
C ARG A 248 -26.13 20.85 -11.90
N ALA A 249 -25.78 19.57 -11.92
CA ALA A 249 -25.28 18.87 -13.11
C ALA A 249 -26.35 18.79 -14.19
N ILE A 250 -27.56 18.34 -13.84
CA ILE A 250 -28.69 18.24 -14.80
C ILE A 250 -29.02 19.60 -15.43
N VAL A 251 -29.06 20.68 -14.63
CA VAL A 251 -29.33 22.03 -15.14
C VAL A 251 -28.23 22.48 -16.11
N ARG A 252 -26.96 22.22 -15.78
CA ARG A 252 -25.82 22.60 -16.61
C ARG A 252 -25.78 21.80 -17.92
N GLU A 253 -25.93 20.49 -17.83
CA GLU A 253 -25.92 19.58 -18.99
C GLU A 253 -27.10 19.88 -19.92
N GLY A 254 -28.31 20.02 -19.37
CA GLY A 254 -29.50 20.40 -20.15
C GLY A 254 -29.41 21.78 -20.80
N SER A 255 -28.67 22.74 -20.20
CA SER A 255 -28.43 24.05 -20.81
C SER A 255 -27.45 24.02 -21.98
N LEU A 256 -26.55 23.03 -22.04
CA LEU A 256 -25.57 22.86 -23.10
C LEU A 256 -26.14 22.12 -24.31
N GLU A 257 -27.10 21.20 -24.11
CA GLU A 257 -27.78 20.50 -25.22
C GLU A 257 -28.79 21.37 -25.97
N GLY A 258 -29.22 22.48 -25.36
CA GLY A 258 -30.19 23.42 -25.93
C GLY A 258 -29.61 24.64 -26.68
N SER A 259 -28.28 24.74 -26.80
CA SER A 259 -27.57 25.84 -27.49
C SER A 259 -26.92 25.36 -28.78
#